data_AF-A0A356M578-F1
#
_entry.id   AF-A0A356M578-F1
#
_cell.length_a   1.000
_cell.length_b   1.000
_cell.length_c   1.000
_cell.angle_alpha   90.00
_cell.angle_beta   90.00
_cell.angle_gamma   90.00
#
_symmetry.space_group_name_H-M   'P 1'
#
loop_
_entity.id
_entity.type
_entity.pdbx_description
1 polymer ?
#
loop_
_entity_poly.entity_id
_entity_poly.type
_entity_poly.pdbx_seq_one_letter_code
_entity_poly.pdbx_strand_id
1 'polypeptide(L)' 'ARHIIDGTPLLAPGSDGINGVALANAILLSSWLGREVDLPVDEDLYLAELNKRIAAEGKYPVRT' A
#
# COMPACT_ATOMS: atom_id res chain seq x y z
N ALA A 1 3.09 26.70 -3.02
CA ALA A 1 2.23 27.82 -2.55
C ALA A 1 1.12 28.20 -3.53
N ARG A 2 1.30 28.15 -4.87
CA ARG A 2 0.27 28.56 -5.86
C ARG A 2 -1.11 27.88 -5.70
N HIS A 3 -1.18 26.61 -5.34
CA HIS A 3 -2.47 25.95 -5.09
C HIS A 3 -3.24 26.57 -3.92
N ILE A 4 -2.53 27.07 -2.90
CA ILE A 4 -3.12 27.67 -1.70
C ILE A 4 -3.57 29.12 -1.96
N ILE A 5 -2.78 29.88 -2.71
CA ILE A 5 -3.02 31.32 -2.94
C ILE A 5 -3.95 31.54 -4.13
N ASP A 6 -3.75 30.79 -5.22
CA ASP A 6 -4.37 31.05 -6.51
C ASP A 6 -5.47 30.02 -6.85
N GLY A 7 -5.70 29.03 -5.99
CA GLY A 7 -6.67 27.93 -6.24
C GLY A 7 -6.31 27.03 -7.44
N THR A 8 -5.13 27.20 -8.04
CA THR A 8 -4.64 26.40 -9.17
C THR A 8 -4.53 24.92 -8.80
N PRO A 9 -4.81 23.95 -9.68
CA PRO A 9 -4.76 22.52 -9.33
C PRO A 9 -3.45 22.07 -8.68
N LEU A 10 -3.52 21.05 -7.82
CA LEU A 10 -2.33 20.42 -7.25
C LEU A 10 -1.45 19.83 -8.37
N LEU A 11 -0.14 20.05 -8.27
CA LEU A 11 0.83 19.42 -9.16
C LEU A 11 0.87 17.89 -8.97
N ALA A 12 0.65 17.43 -7.74
CA ALA A 12 0.60 16.02 -7.36
C ALA A 12 -0.48 15.86 -6.28
N PRO A 13 -1.74 15.59 -6.67
CA PRO A 13 -2.80 15.29 -5.71
C PRO A 13 -2.53 13.97 -4.98
N GLY A 14 -3.08 13.83 -3.77
CA GLY A 14 -2.91 12.59 -2.98
C GLY A 14 -3.42 11.32 -3.68
N SER A 15 -4.39 11.46 -4.59
CA SER A 15 -4.87 10.39 -5.46
C SER A 15 -3.78 9.80 -6.35
N ASP A 16 -2.76 10.56 -6.72
CA ASP A 16 -1.64 10.04 -7.52
C ASP A 16 -0.67 9.28 -6.61
N GLY A 17 -0.52 9.76 -5.37
CA GLY A 17 0.30 9.13 -4.34
C GLY A 17 -0.18 7.74 -3.94
N ILE A 18 -1.49 7.47 -4.01
CA ILE A 18 -2.04 6.14 -3.66
C ILE A 18 -1.49 5.03 -4.55
N ASN A 19 -1.14 5.35 -5.81
CA ASN A 19 -0.56 4.39 -6.75
C ASN A 19 0.84 3.94 -6.29
N GLY A 20 1.62 4.84 -5.67
CA GLY A 20 2.91 4.50 -5.08
C GLY A 20 2.77 3.56 -3.88
N VAL A 21 1.74 3.76 -3.05
CA VAL A 21 1.43 2.87 -1.92
C VAL A 21 0.97 1.50 -2.42
N ALA A 22 0.10 1.46 -3.45
CA ALA A 22 -0.35 0.22 -4.07
C ALA A 22 0.84 -0.59 -4.65
N LEU A 23 1.77 0.08 -5.32
CA LEU A 23 2.99 -0.55 -5.83
C LEU A 23 3.88 -1.10 -4.69
N ALA A 24 4.04 -0.35 -3.60
CA ALA A 24 4.80 -0.82 -2.44
C ALA A 24 4.18 -2.08 -1.82
N ASN A 25 2.85 -2.14 -1.70
CA ASN A 25 2.13 -3.34 -1.23
C ASN A 25 2.35 -4.53 -2.18
N ALA A 26 2.34 -4.30 -3.50
CA ALA A 26 2.60 -5.35 -4.49
C ALA A 26 4.02 -5.92 -4.37
N ILE A 27 5.04 -5.06 -4.20
CA ILE A 27 6.43 -5.47 -4.02
C ILE A 27 6.57 -6.35 -2.77
N LEU A 28 5.96 -5.93 -1.65
CA LEU A 28 5.97 -6.71 -0.42
C LEU A 28 5.28 -8.06 -0.62
N LEU A 29 4.08 -8.08 -1.20
CA LEU A 29 3.34 -9.31 -1.43
C LEU A 29 4.09 -10.29 -2.36
N SER A 30 4.69 -9.78 -3.43
CA SER A 30 5.49 -10.58 -4.34
C SER A 30 6.69 -11.21 -3.61
N SER A 31 7.41 -10.44 -2.80
CA SER A 31 8.52 -10.94 -2.00
C SER A 31 8.07 -12.02 -1.00
N TRP A 32 6.84 -11.93 -0.50
CA TRP A 32 6.28 -12.85 0.47
C TRP A 32 5.81 -14.17 -0.13
N LEU A 33 5.24 -14.12 -1.32
CA LEU A 33 4.71 -15.29 -2.04
C LEU A 33 5.78 -15.97 -2.92
N GLY A 34 6.89 -15.29 -3.19
CA GLY A 34 7.94 -15.78 -4.08
C GLY A 34 7.49 -15.88 -5.54
N ARG A 35 6.52 -15.05 -5.94
CA ARG A 35 5.96 -15.02 -7.31
C ARG A 35 5.56 -13.60 -7.71
N GLU A 36 5.34 -13.41 -9.00
CA GLU A 36 4.70 -12.20 -9.52
C GLU A 36 3.26 -12.06 -9.00
N VAL A 37 2.84 -10.81 -8.84
CA VAL A 37 1.49 -10.42 -8.40
C VAL A 37 0.97 -9.35 -9.34
N ASP A 38 -0.33 -9.39 -9.60
CA ASP A 38 -0.99 -8.43 -10.49
C ASP A 38 -1.31 -7.12 -9.77
N LEU A 39 -1.47 -6.06 -10.57
CA LEU A 39 -2.03 -4.79 -10.12
C LEU A 39 -3.45 -4.63 -10.70
N PRO A 40 -4.43 -4.18 -9.90
CA PRO A 40 -4.32 -3.82 -8.48
C PRO A 40 -4.13 -5.05 -7.57
N VAL A 41 -3.45 -4.84 -6.44
CA VAL A 41 -3.19 -5.89 -5.45
C VAL A 41 -4.52 -6.39 -4.88
N ASP A 42 -4.63 -7.71 -4.69
CA ASP A 42 -5.69 -8.31 -3.88
C ASP A 42 -5.49 -7.90 -2.40
N GLU A 43 -6.35 -7.01 -1.92
CA GLU A 43 -6.28 -6.43 -0.58
C GLU A 43 -6.48 -7.48 0.51
N ASP A 44 -7.38 -8.44 0.30
CA ASP A 44 -7.65 -9.51 1.27
C ASP A 44 -6.45 -10.45 1.39
N LEU A 45 -5.84 -10.79 0.26
CA LEU A 45 -4.61 -11.60 0.23
C LEU A 45 -3.45 -10.87 0.92
N TYR A 46 -3.27 -9.57 0.64
CA TYR A 46 -2.24 -8.76 1.28
C TYR A 46 -2.44 -8.70 2.80
N LEU A 47 -3.67 -8.44 3.25
CA LEU A 47 -4.01 -8.37 4.67
C LEU A 47 -3.77 -9.71 5.37
N ALA A 48 -4.15 -10.82 4.74
CA ALA A 48 -3.90 -12.16 5.27
C ALA A 48 -2.40 -12.44 5.45
N GLU A 49 -1.57 -12.12 4.44
CA GLU A 49 -0.12 -12.28 4.51
C GLU A 49 0.55 -11.34 5.51
N LEU A 50 0.04 -10.11 5.65
CA LEU A 50 0.49 -9.15 6.66
C LEU A 50 0.20 -9.67 8.07
N ASN A 51 -1.00 -10.18 8.31
CA ASN A 51 -1.40 -10.72 9.61
C ASN A 51 -0.59 -11.95 10.01
N LYS A 52 -0.22 -12.82 9.07
CA LYS A 52 0.72 -13.93 9.34
C LYS A 52 2.05 -13.42 9.89
N ARG A 53 2.58 -12.32 9.34
CA ARG A 53 3.86 -11.72 9.76
C ARG A 53 3.75 -10.98 11.08
N ILE A 54 2.67 -10.24 11.29
CA ILE A 54 2.39 -9.58 12.58
C ILE A 54 2.32 -10.63 13.70
N ALA A 55 1.58 -11.72 13.48
CA ALA A 55 1.48 -12.82 14.43
C ALA A 55 2.84 -13.48 14.70
N ALA A 56 3.66 -13.70 13.66
CA ALA A 56 5.00 -14.24 13.82
C ALA A 56 5.95 -13.29 14.56
N GLU A 57 5.80 -11.97 14.41
CA GLU A 57 6.59 -10.98 15.16
C GLU A 57 6.16 -10.90 16.64
N GLY A 58 4.88 -11.11 16.94
CA GLY A 58 4.36 -11.20 18.31
C GLY A 58 4.34 -9.88 19.09
N LYS A 59 4.67 -8.75 18.45
CA LYS A 59 4.72 -7.42 19.09
C LYS A 59 3.44 -6.59 18.92
N TYR A 60 2.67 -6.88 17.88
CA TYR A 60 1.51 -6.07 17.50
C TYR A 60 0.26 -6.94 17.33
N PRO A 61 -0.94 -6.39 17.56
CA PRO A 61 -2.18 -7.10 17.24
C PRO A 61 -2.37 -7.21 15.72
N VAL A 62 -2.99 -8.29 15.29
CA VAL A 62 -3.44 -8.46 13.91
C VAL A 62 -4.46 -7.39 13.54
N ARG A 63 -4.55 -7.09 12.24
CA ARG A 63 -5.42 -6.06 11.67
C ARG A 63 -6.68 -6.66 11.05
N THR A 64 -7.77 -5.90 11.08
CA THR A 64 -9.05 -6.19 10.43
C THR A 64 -9.29 -5.23 9.29
#